data_AF-A0A6V7JIF9-F1
#
_entry.id   AF-A0A6V7JIF9-F1
#
_cell.length_a   1.000
_cell.length_b   1.000
_cell.length_c   1.000
_cell.angle_alpha   90.00
_cell.angle_beta   90.00
_cell.angle_gamma   90.00
#
_symmetry.space_group_name_H-M   'P 1'
#
loop_
_entity.id
_entity.type
_entity.pdbx_description
1 polymer ?
#
loop_
_entity_poly.entity_id
_entity_poly.type
_entity_poly.pdbx_seq_one_letter_code
_entity_poly.pdbx_strand_id
1 'polypeptide(L)' 'MASDNEASCVSDPNFAVICSFLECFGKSCGITYPDIGKLQSMLEDNHE' A
#
# COMPACT_ATOMS: atom_id res chain seq x y z
N MET A 1 14.11 20.77 -12.85
CA MET A 1 13.32 20.65 -11.62
C MET A 1 12.29 19.57 -11.92
N ALA A 2 12.56 18.34 -11.51
CA ALA A 2 11.62 17.23 -11.74
C ALA A 2 10.43 17.48 -10.80
N SER A 3 9.22 17.56 -11.36
CA SER A 3 8.00 17.79 -10.62
C SER A 3 7.89 16.83 -9.45
N ASP A 4 7.73 17.39 -8.26
CA ASP A 4 7.11 16.77 -7.09
C ASP A 4 5.66 16.40 -7.43
N ASN A 5 5.48 15.43 -8.32
CA ASN A 5 4.24 14.68 -8.37
C ASN A 5 4.38 13.67 -7.23
N GLU A 6 3.94 14.05 -6.03
CA GLU A 6 3.75 13.20 -4.86
C GLU A 6 3.12 11.88 -5.31
N ALA A 7 3.97 10.91 -5.67
CA ALA A 7 3.56 9.66 -6.28
C ALA A 7 3.11 8.75 -5.14
N SER A 8 1.96 9.09 -4.56
CA SER A 8 1.49 8.35 -3.41
C SER A 8 0.99 6.98 -3.85
N CYS A 9 1.37 5.93 -3.11
CA CYS A 9 1.01 4.57 -3.47
C CYS A 9 -0.51 4.38 -3.53
N VAL A 10 -1.30 5.14 -2.78
CA VAL A 10 -2.78 5.09 -2.84
C VAL A 10 -3.36 5.52 -4.19
N SER A 11 -2.59 6.26 -4.99
CA SER A 11 -2.97 6.66 -6.35
C SER A 11 -2.50 5.66 -7.40
N ASP A 12 -1.74 4.63 -7.00
CA ASP A 12 -1.21 3.63 -7.90
C ASP A 12 -2.17 2.44 -8.06
N PRO A 13 -2.51 2.04 -9.30
CA PRO A 13 -3.42 0.93 -9.53
C PRO A 13 -2.88 -0.41 -9.00
N ASN A 14 -1.57 -0.59 -8.90
CA ASN A 14 -1.00 -1.82 -8.33
C ASN A 14 -1.20 -1.88 -6.81
N PHE A 15 -1.15 -0.75 -6.11
CA PHE A 15 -1.47 -0.69 -4.68
C PHE A 15 -2.93 -1.08 -4.43
N ALA A 16 -3.86 -0.62 -5.27
CA ALA A 16 -5.26 -1.03 -5.20
C ALA A 16 -5.42 -2.55 -5.35
N VAL A 17 -4.68 -3.18 -6.28
CA VAL A 17 -4.68 -4.64 -6.46
C VAL A 17 -4.15 -5.35 -5.21
N ILE A 18 -3.08 -4.84 -4.59
CA ILE A 18 -2.52 -5.40 -3.34
C ILE A 18 -3.55 -5.29 -2.21
N CYS A 19 -4.20 -4.14 -2.05
CA CYS A 19 -5.27 -3.95 -1.06
C CYS A 19 -6.43 -4.92 -1.29
N SER A 20 -6.91 -5.06 -2.53
CA SER A 20 -8.00 -5.99 -2.87
C SER A 20 -7.60 -7.45 -2.63
N PHE A 21 -6.37 -7.84 -2.97
CA PHE A 21 -5.88 -9.19 -2.69
C PHE A 21 -5.88 -9.48 -1.19
N LEU A 22 -5.36 -8.56 -0.39
CA LEU A 22 -5.30 -8.72 1.06
C LEU A 22 -6.69 -8.72 1.70
N GLU A 23 -7.63 -7.93 1.18
CA GLU A 23 -9.02 -7.93 1.65
C GLU A 23 -9.71 -9.28 1.38
N CYS A 24 -9.55 -9.83 0.17
CA CYS A 24 -10.17 -11.09 -0.23
C CYS A 24 -9.49 -12.33 0.38
N PHE A 25 -8.15 -12.34 0.45
CA PHE A 25 -7.37 -13.54 0.76
C PHE A 25 -6.56 -13.45 2.05
N GLY A 26 -6.30 -12.25 2.57
CA GLY A 26 -5.45 -12.06 3.76
C GLY A 26 -5.94 -12.86 4.96
N LYS A 27 -7.26 -12.87 5.20
CA LYS A 27 -7.87 -13.67 6.28
C LYS A 27 -7.69 -15.19 6.07
N SER A 28 -7.87 -15.67 4.85
CA SER A 28 -7.71 -17.10 4.52
C SER A 28 -6.25 -17.56 4.59
N CYS A 29 -5.30 -16.65 4.35
CA CYS A 29 -3.87 -16.91 4.47
C CYS A 29 -3.32 -16.73 5.90
N GLY A 30 -4.15 -16.32 6.87
CA GLY A 30 -3.70 -16.00 8.23
C GLY A 30 -2.83 -14.74 8.32
N ILE A 31 -2.90 -13.86 7.32
CA ILE A 31 -2.18 -12.59 7.29
C ILE A 31 -2.98 -11.57 8.09
N THR A 32 -2.39 -11.08 9.18
CA THR A 32 -2.92 -9.92 9.90
C THR A 32 -2.84 -8.70 8.99
N TYR A 33 -3.99 -8.25 8.49
CA TYR A 33 -4.08 -7.11 7.60
C TYR A 33 -3.70 -5.82 8.34
N PRO A 34 -2.62 -5.13 7.96
CA PRO A 34 -2.39 -3.76 8.42
C PRO A 34 -3.47 -2.86 7.82
N ASP A 35 -3.89 -1.86 8.59
CA ASP A 35 -4.72 -0.78 8.06
C ASP A 35 -4.09 -0.18 6.78
N ILE A 36 -4.90 0.23 5.81
CA ILE A 36 -4.42 0.76 4.53
C ILE A 36 -3.42 1.90 4.75
N GLY A 37 -3.68 2.78 5.72
CA GLY A 37 -2.77 3.87 6.06
C GLY A 37 -1.44 3.39 6.62
N LYS A 38 -1.45 2.28 7.37
CA LYS A 38 -0.21 1.66 7.88
C LYS A 38 0.59 0.99 6.77
N LEU A 39 -0.08 0.28 5.85
CA LEU A 39 0.58 -0.31 4.69
C LEU A 39 1.18 0.77 3.78
N GLN A 40 0.44 1.85 3.56
CA GLN A 40 0.91 3.03 2.85
C GLN A 40 2.17 3.58 3.52
N SER A 41 2.11 3.89 4.83
CA SER A 41 3.29 4.39 5.55
C SER A 41 4.46 3.42 5.44
N MET A 42 4.27 2.10 5.54
CA MET A 42 5.37 1.13 5.41
C MET A 42 6.01 1.10 4.01
N LEU A 43 5.27 1.41 2.96
CA LEU A 43 5.76 1.41 1.57
C LEU A 43 6.40 2.73 1.19
N GLU A 44 5.87 3.83 1.74
CA GLU A 44 6.35 5.19 1.48
C GLU A 44 7.46 5.62 2.45
N ASP A 45 7.66 4.91 3.56
CA ASP A 45 8.80 5.06 4.48
C ASP A 45 10.10 4.63 3.76
N ASN A 46 10.64 5.56 2.99
CA ASN A 46 11.98 5.49 2.43
C ASN A 46 12.92 5.98 3.53
N HIS A 47 13.32 5.06 4.39
CA HIS A 47 14.30 5.31 5.44
C HIS A 47 15.63 5.79 4.80
N GLU A 48 15.88 7.10 4.84
CA GLU A 48 17.19 7.72 4.57
C GLU A 48 18.16 7.49 5.75
#